data_AF-A0A9N9PNH8-F1
#
_entry.id   AF-A0A9N9PNH8-F1
#
_cell.length_a   1.000
_cell.length_b   1.000
_cell.length_c   1.000
_cell.angle_alpha   90.00
_cell.angle_beta   90.00
_cell.angle_gamma   90.00
#
_symmetry.space_group_name_H-M   'P 1'
#
loop_
_entity.id
_entity.type
_entity.pdbx_description
1 polymer ?
#
loop_
_entity_poly.entity_id
_entity_poly.type
_entity_poly.pdbx_seq_one_letter_code
_entity_poly.pdbx_strand_id
1 'polypeptide(L)'
;MDPIDAANSKSLDEFEKEYLPASEEWKSWVHPKSKASYQITLQPPKALSISDFDACFNLIHSTSYEHYKNSKNGWKPRSKTNEMKLLDLKYLLIKNDQGTVEGFVSFMPTFEDDYPVIYCYEIHLSSALQG
;
A
#
# COMPACT_ATOMS: atom_id res chain seq x y z
N MET A 1 12.18 -21.14 12.58
CA MET A 1 12.26 -19.87 11.84
C MET A 1 11.13 -19.03 12.35
N ASP A 2 11.41 -17.78 12.74
CA ASP A 2 10.37 -16.84 13.17
C ASP A 2 9.35 -16.62 12.03
N PRO A 3 8.02 -16.63 12.29
CA PRO A 3 7.01 -16.38 11.27
C PRO A 3 7.17 -15.05 10.52
N ILE A 4 7.65 -13.98 11.17
CA ILE A 4 7.85 -12.68 10.51
C ILE A 4 9.03 -12.76 9.53
N ASP A 5 10.18 -13.25 9.99
CA ASP A 5 11.34 -13.51 9.13
C ASP A 5 10.99 -14.44 7.96
N ALA A 6 10.22 -15.51 8.23
CA ALA A 6 9.77 -16.44 7.21
C ALA A 6 8.91 -15.74 6.16
N ALA A 7 7.99 -14.85 6.55
CA ALA A 7 7.14 -14.11 5.62
C ALA A 7 7.93 -13.06 4.81
N ASN A 8 8.87 -12.35 5.42
CA ASN A 8 9.66 -11.31 4.73
C ASN A 8 10.77 -11.86 3.83
N SER A 9 11.25 -13.08 4.10
CA SER A 9 12.24 -13.76 3.26
C SER A 9 11.70 -14.29 1.93
N LYS A 10 10.37 -14.36 1.76
CA LYS A 10 9.75 -14.89 0.53
C LYS A 10 9.93 -13.94 -0.64
N SER A 11 10.00 -14.50 -1.84
CA SER A 11 9.71 -13.72 -3.04
C SER A 11 8.26 -13.21 -3.01
N LEU A 12 7.97 -12.17 -3.80
CA LEU A 12 6.62 -11.61 -3.85
C LEU A 12 5.59 -12.63 -4.33
N ASP A 13 5.94 -13.45 -5.33
CA ASP A 13 5.07 -14.48 -5.89
C ASP A 13 4.74 -15.57 -4.87
N GLU A 14 5.74 -16.00 -4.08
CA GLU A 14 5.54 -16.95 -2.98
C GLU A 14 4.67 -16.34 -1.87
N PHE A 15 4.91 -15.07 -1.53
CA PHE A 15 4.12 -14.35 -0.54
C PHE A 15 2.66 -14.25 -0.96
N GLU A 16 2.40 -13.85 -2.22
CA GLU A 16 1.06 -13.73 -2.77
C GLU A 16 0.34 -15.09 -2.76
N LYS A 17 1.00 -16.14 -3.24
CA LYS A 17 0.43 -17.48 -3.28
C LYS A 17 0.09 -18.05 -1.90
N GLU A 18 0.89 -17.72 -0.88
CA GLU A 18 0.73 -18.26 0.47
C GLU A 18 -0.25 -17.45 1.32
N TYR A 19 -0.28 -16.12 1.16
CA TYR A 19 -0.99 -15.22 2.09
C TYR A 19 -2.16 -14.43 1.47
N LEU A 20 -2.27 -14.35 0.15
CA LEU A 20 -3.44 -13.74 -0.51
C LEU A 20 -4.44 -14.82 -0.94
N PRO A 21 -5.71 -14.45 -1.21
CA PRO A 21 -6.70 -15.41 -1.66
C PRO A 21 -6.24 -16.11 -2.95
N ALA A 22 -6.44 -17.43 -3.01
CA ALA A 22 -6.07 -18.24 -4.18
C ALA A 22 -6.90 -17.92 -5.44
N SER A 23 -8.05 -17.27 -5.26
CA SER A 23 -8.88 -16.74 -6.34
C SER A 23 -8.25 -15.46 -6.88
N GLU A 24 -8.24 -15.27 -8.19
CA GLU A 24 -7.77 -14.03 -8.83
C GLU A 24 -8.81 -12.89 -8.75
N GLU A 25 -9.99 -13.14 -8.17
CA GLU A 25 -11.09 -12.16 -8.10
C GLU A 25 -10.69 -10.90 -7.32
N TRP A 26 -9.80 -11.00 -6.33
CA TRP A 26 -9.33 -9.84 -5.57
C TRP A 26 -8.48 -8.88 -6.41
N LYS A 27 -7.96 -9.31 -7.57
CA LYS A 27 -7.15 -8.47 -8.45
C LYS A 27 -7.96 -7.53 -9.33
N SER A 28 -9.28 -7.62 -9.28
CA SER A 28 -10.17 -6.76 -10.06
C SER A 28 -11.33 -6.27 -9.21
N TRP A 29 -11.73 -5.02 -9.42
CA TRP A 29 -12.89 -4.46 -8.77
C TRP A 29 -13.65 -3.54 -9.72
N VAL A 30 -14.98 -3.59 -9.66
CA VAL A 30 -15.85 -2.72 -10.46
C VAL A 30 -16.63 -1.83 -9.53
N HIS A 31 -16.48 -0.52 -9.70
CA HIS A 31 -17.15 0.46 -8.86
C HIS A 31 -18.67 0.34 -9.01
N PRO A 32 -19.44 0.14 -7.92
CA PRO A 32 -20.86 -0.22 -8.01
C PRO A 32 -21.72 0.85 -8.68
N LYS A 33 -21.39 2.14 -8.47
CA LYS A 33 -22.08 3.30 -9.07
C LYS A 33 -21.59 3.67 -10.47
N SER A 34 -20.31 4.02 -10.63
CA SER A 34 -19.76 4.48 -11.91
C SER A 34 -19.54 3.36 -12.93
N LYS A 35 -19.53 2.09 -12.48
CA LYS A 35 -19.17 0.91 -13.28
C LYS A 35 -17.75 0.95 -13.85
N ALA A 36 -16.90 1.85 -13.35
CA ALA A 36 -15.48 1.89 -13.71
C ALA A 36 -14.76 0.65 -13.17
N SER A 37 -13.85 0.11 -13.96
CA SER A 37 -13.03 -1.05 -13.61
C SER A 37 -11.69 -0.60 -13.02
N TYR A 38 -11.22 -1.39 -12.07
CA TYR A 38 -9.95 -1.18 -11.39
C TYR A 38 -9.20 -2.50 -11.27
N GLN A 39 -7.88 -2.42 -11.39
CA GLN A 39 -6.98 -3.53 -11.14
C GLN A 39 -6.27 -3.33 -9.81
N ILE A 40 -6.12 -4.42 -9.07
CA ILE A 40 -5.42 -4.47 -7.79
C ILE A 40 -4.16 -5.32 -7.96
N THR A 41 -3.01 -4.77 -7.63
CA THR A 41 -1.71 -5.45 -7.76
C THR A 41 -0.90 -5.37 -6.47
N LEU A 42 -0.19 -6.46 -6.15
CA LEU A 42 0.78 -6.48 -5.07
C LEU A 42 2.17 -6.13 -5.62
N GLN A 43 2.88 -5.19 -4.98
CA GLN A 43 4.22 -4.75 -5.40
C GLN A 43 5.11 -4.41 -4.19
N PRO A 44 6.41 -4.72 -4.22
CA PRO A 44 7.36 -4.16 -3.25
C PRO A 44 7.71 -2.71 -3.63
N PRO A 45 8.19 -1.87 -2.69
CA PRO A 45 8.54 -0.48 -2.98
C PRO A 45 9.56 -0.32 -4.11
N LYS A 46 10.49 -1.27 -4.27
CA LYS A 46 11.49 -1.25 -5.35
C LYS A 46 10.90 -1.48 -6.75
N ALA A 47 9.71 -2.06 -6.85
CA ALA A 47 9.03 -2.31 -8.11
C ALA A 47 8.01 -1.22 -8.47
N LEU A 48 7.73 -0.28 -7.55
CA LEU A 48 6.89 0.86 -7.85
C LEU A 48 7.56 1.73 -8.92
N SER A 49 6.81 2.08 -9.96
CA SER A 49 7.25 3.09 -10.91
C SER A 49 7.34 4.45 -10.21
N ILE A 50 8.11 5.40 -10.77
CA ILE A 50 8.20 6.76 -10.23
C ILE A 50 6.80 7.40 -10.15
N SER A 51 5.98 7.22 -11.20
CA SER A 51 4.62 7.74 -11.23
C SER A 51 3.70 7.11 -10.18
N ASP A 52 3.82 5.80 -9.94
CA ASP A 52 3.00 5.13 -8.90
C ASP A 52 3.42 5.57 -7.50
N PHE A 53 4.72 5.69 -7.26
CA PHE A 53 5.26 6.17 -5.99
C PHE A 53 4.79 7.60 -5.70
N ASP A 54 4.90 8.49 -6.69
CA ASP A 54 4.46 9.87 -6.58
C ASP A 54 2.93 9.97 -6.37
N ALA A 55 2.15 9.13 -7.06
CA ALA A 55 0.71 9.06 -6.85
C ALA A 55 0.34 8.61 -5.43
N CYS A 56 1.01 7.59 -4.88
CA CYS A 56 0.83 7.17 -3.49
C CYS A 56 1.20 8.30 -2.50
N PHE A 57 2.32 8.99 -2.74
CA PHE A 57 2.75 10.12 -1.92
C PHE A 57 1.73 11.26 -1.94
N ASN A 58 1.19 11.57 -3.12
CA ASN A 58 0.16 12.60 -3.30
C ASN A 58 -1.16 12.20 -2.65
N LEU A 59 -1.53 10.92 -2.66
CA LEU A 59 -2.68 10.42 -1.91
C LEU A 59 -2.50 10.69 -0.40
N ILE A 60 -1.37 10.29 0.21
CA ILE A 60 -1.08 10.59 1.63
C ILE A 60 -1.17 12.09 1.90
N HIS A 61 -0.58 12.91 1.03
CA HIS A 61 -0.61 14.36 1.19
C HIS A 61 -2.05 14.89 1.14
N SER A 62 -2.85 14.49 0.14
CA SER A 62 -4.21 14.99 -0.02
C SER A 62 -5.16 14.56 1.10
N THR A 63 -4.96 13.39 1.70
CA THR A 63 -5.85 12.84 2.74
C THR A 63 -5.41 13.15 4.15
N SER A 64 -4.09 13.25 4.39
CA SER A 64 -3.52 13.20 5.74
C SER A 64 -2.52 14.31 6.05
N TYR A 65 -2.20 15.19 5.09
CA TYR A 65 -1.24 16.28 5.32
C TYR A 65 -1.57 17.13 6.54
N GLU A 66 -2.83 17.56 6.69
CA GLU A 66 -3.22 18.40 7.83
C GLU A 66 -3.08 17.67 9.16
N HIS A 67 -3.34 16.35 9.20
CA HIS A 67 -3.09 15.55 10.41
C HIS A 67 -1.60 15.45 10.73
N TYR A 68 -0.75 15.19 9.73
CA TYR A 68 0.70 15.18 9.92
C TYR A 68 1.24 16.53 10.37
N LYS A 69 0.83 17.61 9.70
CA LYS A 69 1.24 18.98 9.99
C LYS A 69 0.92 19.39 11.43
N ASN A 70 -0.25 18.99 11.93
CA ASN A 70 -0.70 19.30 13.28
C ASN A 70 -0.22 18.30 14.34
N SER A 71 0.49 17.22 13.94
CA SER A 71 1.10 16.27 14.86
C SER A 71 2.38 16.83 15.49
N LYS A 72 2.86 16.20 16.58
CA LYS A 72 4.13 16.55 17.23
C LYS A 72 5.34 16.54 16.27
N ASN A 73 5.29 15.68 15.25
CA ASN A 73 6.42 15.47 14.33
C ASN A 73 6.34 16.33 13.07
N GLY A 74 5.18 16.94 12.79
CA GLY A 74 4.92 17.72 11.59
C GLY A 74 4.95 16.90 10.28
N TRP A 75 4.66 17.56 9.16
CA TRP A 75 4.84 16.96 7.83
C TRP A 75 6.30 17.10 7.38
N LYS A 76 6.97 15.97 7.16
CA LYS A 76 8.37 15.90 6.71
C LYS A 76 8.47 15.08 5.42
N PRO A 77 8.36 15.71 4.23
CA PRO A 77 8.34 15.01 2.93
C PRO A 77 9.44 13.98 2.78
N ARG A 78 10.70 14.38 3.04
CA ARG A 78 11.86 13.49 2.89
C ARG A 78 11.82 12.29 3.85
N SER A 79 11.38 12.49 5.09
CA SER A 79 11.21 11.40 6.05
C SER A 79 10.14 10.44 5.58
N LYS A 80 9.02 10.97 5.08
CA LYS A 80 7.90 10.18 4.57
C LYS A 80 8.28 9.39 3.33
N THR A 81 9.01 9.99 2.40
CA THR A 81 9.56 9.31 1.23
C THR A 81 10.49 8.16 1.62
N ASN A 82 11.32 8.32 2.65
CA ASN A 82 12.20 7.25 3.12
C ASN A 82 11.42 6.11 3.78
N GLU A 83 10.43 6.46 4.60
CA GLU A 83 9.51 5.49 5.23
C GLU A 83 8.79 4.64 4.17
N MET A 84 8.25 5.28 3.13
CA MET A 84 7.60 4.57 2.00
C MET A 84 8.54 3.63 1.23
N LYS A 85 9.87 3.71 1.43
CA LYS A 85 10.88 2.90 0.74
C LYS A 85 11.50 1.81 1.62
N LEU A 86 10.95 1.56 2.82
CA LEU A 86 11.40 0.47 3.68
C LEU A 86 11.32 -0.87 2.93
N LEU A 87 12.35 -1.71 3.08
CA LEU A 87 12.60 -2.87 2.21
C LEU A 87 11.51 -3.94 2.26
N ASP A 88 10.92 -4.17 3.44
CA ASP A 88 9.97 -5.27 3.68
C ASP A 88 8.50 -4.85 3.51
N LEU A 89 8.26 -3.56 3.21
CA LEU A 89 6.94 -3.06 2.88
C LEU A 89 6.40 -3.76 1.63
N LYS A 90 5.08 -3.93 1.63
CA LYS A 90 4.30 -4.49 0.54
C LYS A 90 3.18 -3.51 0.25
N TYR A 91 2.97 -3.23 -1.03
CA TYR A 91 1.96 -2.30 -1.52
C TYR A 91 0.90 -3.07 -2.27
N LEU A 92 -0.37 -2.90 -1.89
CA LEU A 92 -1.49 -3.18 -2.78
C LEU A 92 -1.87 -1.87 -3.45
N LEU A 93 -1.74 -1.79 -4.76
CA LEU A 93 -2.15 -0.63 -5.56
C LEU A 93 -3.48 -0.89 -6.22
N ILE A 94 -4.36 0.11 -6.22
CA ILE A 94 -5.61 0.13 -6.98
C ILE A 94 -5.41 1.09 -8.14
N LYS A 95 -5.47 0.59 -9.37
CA LYS A 95 -5.31 1.38 -10.59
C LYS A 95 -6.56 1.36 -11.46
N ASN A 96 -6.91 2.50 -12.02
CA ASN A 96 -7.98 2.58 -13.04
C ASN A 96 -7.51 2.04 -14.40
N ASP A 97 -8.40 1.99 -15.38
CA ASP A 97 -8.10 1.52 -16.75
C ASP A 97 -7.03 2.36 -17.48
N GLN A 98 -6.76 3.59 -17.03
CA GLN A 98 -5.64 4.41 -17.53
C GLN A 98 -4.30 4.08 -16.85
N GLY A 99 -4.26 3.11 -15.94
CA GLY A 99 -3.07 2.75 -15.16
C GLY A 99 -2.70 3.77 -14.09
N THR A 100 -3.60 4.69 -13.74
CA THR A 100 -3.37 5.69 -12.69
C THR A 100 -3.76 5.11 -11.33
N VAL A 101 -2.90 5.29 -10.32
CA VAL A 101 -3.19 4.88 -8.94
C VAL A 101 -4.29 5.75 -8.36
N GLU A 102 -5.36 5.10 -7.92
CA GLU A 102 -6.55 5.69 -7.31
C GLU A 102 -6.69 5.28 -5.84
N GLY A 103 -5.86 4.36 -5.36
CA GLY A 103 -5.81 3.95 -3.98
C GLY A 103 -4.64 3.03 -3.71
N PHE A 104 -4.23 2.93 -2.45
CA PHE A 104 -3.24 1.94 -2.04
C PHE A 104 -3.34 1.62 -0.55
N VAL A 105 -2.77 0.48 -0.18
CA VAL A 105 -2.35 0.19 1.20
C VAL A 105 -0.88 -0.23 1.20
N SER A 106 -0.12 0.25 2.17
CA SER A 106 1.25 -0.19 2.44
C SER A 106 1.30 -0.87 3.80
N PHE A 107 1.86 -2.07 3.86
CA PHE A 107 1.89 -2.88 5.07
C PHE A 107 3.16 -3.73 5.13
N MET A 108 3.48 -4.22 6.33
CA MET A 108 4.66 -5.06 6.58
C MET A 108 4.35 -6.08 7.68
N PRO A 109 4.61 -7.38 7.48
CA PRO A 109 4.78 -8.31 8.57
C PRO A 109 5.94 -7.86 9.46
N THR A 110 5.69 -7.58 10.74
CA THR A 110 6.71 -7.10 11.67
C THR A 110 6.36 -7.45 13.11
N PHE A 111 7.24 -7.07 14.04
CA PHE A 111 6.95 -7.10 15.47
C PHE A 111 6.60 -5.71 15.96
N GLU A 112 5.49 -5.59 16.67
CA GLU A 112 5.11 -4.40 17.42
C GLU A 112 4.87 -4.81 18.88
N ASP A 113 5.59 -4.21 19.82
CA ASP A 113 5.57 -4.58 21.25
C ASP A 113 5.74 -6.09 21.51
N ASP A 114 6.71 -6.73 20.83
CA ASP A 114 6.98 -8.18 20.85
C ASP A 114 5.86 -9.09 20.29
N TYR A 115 4.82 -8.52 19.70
CA TYR A 115 3.75 -9.27 19.03
C TYR A 115 3.97 -9.32 17.51
N PRO A 116 3.88 -10.51 16.89
CA PRO A 116 3.91 -10.63 15.44
C PRO A 116 2.61 -10.07 14.84
N VAL A 117 2.73 -9.06 14.00
CA VAL A 117 1.59 -8.34 13.40
C VAL A 117 1.81 -8.09 11.91
N ILE A 118 0.71 -7.79 11.21
CA ILE A 118 0.76 -7.08 9.92
C ILE A 118 0.52 -5.61 10.23
N TYR A 119 1.59 -4.81 10.22
CA TYR A 119 1.50 -3.39 10.49
C TYR A 119 1.08 -2.66 9.20
N CYS A 120 -0.08 -2.01 9.23
CA CYS A 120 -0.54 -1.13 8.16
C CYS A 120 0.06 0.27 8.37
N TYR A 121 0.96 0.68 7.48
CA TYR A 121 1.62 1.99 7.56
C TYR A 121 0.73 3.10 7.01
N GLU A 122 0.12 2.85 5.87
CA GLU A 122 -0.74 3.82 5.18
C GLU A 122 -1.84 3.10 4.42
N ILE A 123 -3.05 3.67 4.43
CA ILE A 123 -4.18 3.24 3.60
C ILE A 123 -4.91 4.47 3.10
N HIS A 124 -4.94 4.65 1.78
CA HIS A 124 -5.51 5.84 1.15
C HIS A 124 -6.29 5.50 -0.10
N LEU A 125 -7.40 6.19 -0.28
CA LEU A 125 -8.22 6.15 -1.48
C LEU A 125 -8.35 7.58 -2.02
N SER A 126 -8.39 7.72 -3.34
CA SER A 126 -8.79 8.96 -3.99
C SER A 126 -10.24 9.28 -3.64
N SER A 127 -10.64 10.54 -3.77
CA SER A 127 -12.02 10.95 -3.51
C SER A 127 -13.05 10.21 -4.36
N ALA A 128 -12.67 9.71 -5.54
CA ALA A 128 -13.55 8.95 -6.41
C ALA A 128 -13.89 7.55 -5.88
N LEU A 129 -13.05 7.00 -4.99
CA LEU A 129 -13.21 5.68 -4.39
C LEU A 129 -13.72 5.72 -2.93
N GLN A 130 -13.91 6.91 -2.37
CA GLN A 130 -14.44 7.11 -1.02
C GLN A 130 -15.98 7.13 -1.03
N GLY A 131 -16.60 6.56 0.00
CA GLY A 131 -18.05 6.47 0.17
C GLY A 131 -18.45 5.30 1.07
#